data_AF-A0A8S1BJL2-F1
#
_entry.id   AF-A0A8S1BJL2-F1
#
_cell.length_a   1.000
_cell.length_b   1.000
_cell.length_c   1.000
_cell.angle_alpha   90.00
_cell.angle_beta   90.00
_cell.angle_gamma   90.00
#
_symmetry.space_group_name_H-M   'P 1'
#
loop_
_entity.id
_entity.type
_entity.pdbx_description
1 polymer ?
#
loop_
_entity_poly.entity_id
_entity_poly.type
_entity_poly.pdbx_seq_one_letter_code
_entity_poly.pdbx_strand_id
1 'polypeptide(L)'
;MPKRSWSPENSPPPKKLKISKNMKNIGNNVYCRKIIYDSALESSHKSTHLARRLLEGVFNHDAMMGCTLTGQTPRTKDKKSAVVNPLDQQAKGAIVEFAMHTAVERKWPIQSRQIILKEMSEKITEYKRDNMKKEKIETSPKS
;
A
#
# COMPACT_ATOMS: atom_id res chain seq x y z
N MET A 1 -5.04 -34.26 44.58
CA MET A 1 -4.47 -33.32 43.60
C MET A 1 -5.60 -32.58 42.91
N PRO A 2 -5.76 -31.26 43.08
CA PRO A 2 -6.85 -30.53 42.41
C PRO A 2 -6.46 -30.19 40.96
N LYS A 3 -7.36 -30.56 40.03
CA LYS A 3 -7.29 -30.26 38.60
C LYS A 3 -7.48 -28.74 38.41
N ARG A 4 -6.48 -28.04 37.88
CA ARG A 4 -6.64 -26.63 37.45
C ARG A 4 -7.46 -26.60 36.17
N SER A 5 -8.71 -26.16 36.28
CA SER A 5 -9.54 -25.76 35.15
C SER A 5 -8.96 -24.51 34.48
N TRP A 6 -8.75 -24.58 33.16
CA TRP A 6 -8.30 -23.45 32.36
C TRP A 6 -9.52 -22.59 32.01
N SER A 7 -9.64 -21.41 32.63
CA SER A 7 -10.70 -20.42 32.32
C SER A 7 -10.21 -19.48 31.21
N PRO A 8 -10.98 -19.24 30.14
CA PRO A 8 -10.57 -18.40 29.01
C PRO A 8 -10.65 -16.88 29.26
N GLU A 9 -10.84 -16.45 30.51
CA GLU A 9 -11.21 -15.06 30.86
C GLU A 9 -10.04 -14.06 30.93
N ASN A 10 -8.81 -14.49 30.64
CA ASN A 10 -7.62 -13.62 30.67
C ASN A 10 -7.01 -13.33 29.28
N SER A 11 -7.80 -13.46 28.20
CA SER A 11 -7.39 -12.88 26.93
C SER A 11 -7.64 -11.36 26.96
N PRO A 12 -6.60 -10.51 26.85
CA PRO A 12 -6.81 -9.08 26.77
C PRO A 12 -7.74 -8.78 25.58
N PRO A 13 -8.77 -7.92 25.75
CA PRO A 13 -9.64 -7.55 24.65
C PRO A 13 -8.79 -6.99 23.51
N PRO A 14 -9.11 -7.30 22.24
CA PRO A 14 -8.37 -6.78 21.11
C PRO A 14 -8.31 -5.26 21.26
N LYS A 15 -7.08 -4.74 21.39
CA LYS A 15 -6.82 -3.31 21.55
C LYS A 15 -7.59 -2.60 20.45
N LYS A 16 -8.65 -1.85 20.80
CA LYS A 16 -9.35 -0.97 19.86
C LYS A 16 -8.30 0.01 19.36
N LEU A 17 -7.76 -0.26 18.17
CA LEU A 17 -6.86 0.64 17.46
C LEU A 17 -7.60 1.97 17.38
N LYS A 18 -7.10 2.99 18.10
CA LYS A 18 -7.58 4.36 17.97
C LYS A 18 -7.39 4.73 16.51
N ILE A 19 -8.46 4.65 15.72
CA ILE A 19 -8.47 5.12 14.34
C ILE A 19 -8.17 6.62 14.45
N SER A 20 -6.93 6.99 14.12
CA SER A 20 -6.49 8.36 14.00
C SER A 20 -7.51 9.12 13.15
N LYS A 21 -7.99 10.30 13.60
CA LYS A 21 -8.92 11.19 12.87
C LYS A 21 -8.45 11.51 11.43
N ASN A 22 -7.20 11.18 11.11
CA ASN A 22 -6.56 11.43 9.84
C ASN A 22 -6.51 10.19 8.93
N MET A 23 -7.25 9.13 9.24
CA MET A 23 -7.31 7.91 8.41
C MET A 23 -8.73 7.59 7.96
N LYS A 24 -8.86 7.18 6.69
CA LYS A 24 -10.10 6.78 6.04
C LYS A 24 -10.03 5.31 5.69
N ASN A 25 -11.05 4.53 6.07
CA ASN A 25 -11.15 3.13 5.69
C ASN A 25 -11.59 3.04 4.21
N ILE A 26 -10.83 2.28 3.41
CA ILE A 26 -11.10 2.06 1.99
C ILE A 26 -11.69 0.66 1.70
N GLY A 27 -11.83 -0.19 2.72
CA GLY A 27 -12.32 -1.56 2.60
C GLY A 27 -11.42 -2.56 3.32
N ASN A 28 -11.96 -3.71 3.73
CA ASN A 28 -11.23 -4.84 4.33
C ASN A 28 -10.27 -4.43 5.48
N ASN A 29 -10.67 -3.52 6.38
CA ASN A 29 -9.83 -2.98 7.47
C ASN A 29 -8.51 -2.30 7.00
N VAL A 30 -8.48 -1.85 5.75
CA VAL A 30 -7.35 -1.12 5.18
C VAL A 30 -7.63 0.37 5.30
N TYR A 31 -6.67 1.10 5.84
CA TYR A 31 -6.79 2.51 6.12
C TYR A 31 -5.83 3.32 5.25
N CYS A 32 -6.35 4.39 4.66
CA CYS A 32 -5.61 5.36 3.87
C CYS A 32 -5.52 6.69 4.64
N ARG A 33 -4.41 7.42 4.50
CA ARG A 33 -4.30 8.79 5.04
C ARG A 33 -5.34 9.69 4.37
N LYS A 34 -6.15 10.39 5.19
CA LYS A 34 -7.29 11.20 4.74
C LYS A 34 -6.90 12.25 3.68
N ILE A 35 -5.80 12.96 3.89
CA ILE A 35 -5.31 13.99 2.95
C ILE A 35 -5.05 13.40 1.56
N ILE A 36 -4.42 12.23 1.51
CA ILE A 36 -4.10 11.55 0.25
C ILE A 36 -5.38 10.96 -0.35
N TYR A 37 -6.28 10.41 0.48
CA TYR A 37 -7.57 9.92 0.04
C TYR A 37 -8.41 11.01 -0.65
N ASP A 38 -8.59 12.16 0.00
CA ASP A 38 -9.38 13.27 -0.52
C ASP A 38 -8.74 13.83 -1.80
N SER A 39 -7.42 14.08 -1.78
CA SER A 39 -6.67 14.52 -2.96
C SER A 39 -6.74 13.52 -4.11
N ALA A 40 -6.68 12.22 -3.84
CA ALA A 40 -6.74 11.17 -4.85
C ALA A 40 -8.13 11.13 -5.52
N LEU A 41 -9.20 11.32 -4.75
CA LEU A 41 -10.56 11.38 -5.28
C LEU A 41 -10.81 12.64 -6.12
N GLU A 42 -10.24 13.77 -5.73
CA GLU A 42 -10.41 15.04 -6.47
C GLU A 42 -9.62 15.06 -7.78
N SER A 43 -8.41 14.51 -7.78
CA SER A 43 -7.47 14.59 -8.91
C SER A 43 -7.49 13.39 -9.86
N SER A 44 -8.21 12.32 -9.53
CA SER A 44 -8.30 11.13 -10.38
C SER A 44 -9.50 11.20 -11.31
N HIS A 45 -9.35 10.61 -12.50
CA HIS A 45 -10.42 10.46 -13.49
C HIS A 45 -10.43 9.06 -14.12
N LYS A 46 -9.63 8.13 -13.58
CA LYS A 46 -9.46 6.74 -14.03
C LYS A 46 -9.13 5.86 -12.83
N SER A 47 -9.56 4.60 -12.87
CA SER A 47 -9.32 3.61 -11.81
C SER A 47 -7.82 3.38 -11.54
N THR A 48 -6.97 3.32 -12.57
CA THR A 48 -5.52 3.16 -12.35
C THR A 48 -4.89 4.36 -11.64
N HIS A 49 -5.27 5.59 -12.01
CA HIS A 49 -4.71 6.79 -11.41
C HIS A 49 -5.08 6.87 -9.92
N LEU A 50 -6.33 6.56 -9.58
CA LEU A 50 -6.79 6.49 -8.20
C LEU A 50 -6.01 5.44 -7.40
N ALA A 51 -5.85 4.23 -7.92
CA ALA A 51 -5.08 3.18 -7.26
C ALA A 51 -3.61 3.56 -7.03
N ARG A 52 -2.97 4.22 -8.00
CA ARG A 52 -1.58 4.72 -7.89
C ARG A 52 -1.43 5.74 -6.77
N ARG A 53 -2.41 6.62 -6.56
CA ARG A 53 -2.35 7.62 -5.47
C ARG A 53 -2.69 7.01 -4.11
N LEU A 54 -3.66 6.09 -4.06
CA LEU A 54 -4.01 5.39 -2.83
C LEU A 54 -2.84 4.56 -2.27
N LEU A 55 -1.94 4.04 -3.12
CA LEU A 55 -0.71 3.40 -2.67
C LEU A 55 0.11 4.28 -1.69
N GLU A 56 0.27 5.56 -2.01
CA GLU A 56 1.03 6.51 -1.17
C GLU A 56 0.32 6.82 0.16
N GLY A 57 -1.00 6.66 0.18
CA GLY A 57 -1.82 6.89 1.36
C GLY A 57 -2.00 5.67 2.25
N VAL A 58 -1.93 4.47 1.68
CA VAL A 58 -2.08 3.19 2.39
C VAL A 58 -0.74 2.67 2.89
N PHE A 59 0.33 2.82 2.11
CA PHE A 59 1.66 2.33 2.47
C PHE A 59 2.59 3.46 2.90
N ASN A 60 3.36 3.21 3.96
CA ASN A 60 4.43 4.12 4.37
C ASN A 60 5.61 4.06 3.37
N HIS A 61 6.41 5.12 3.34
CA HIS A 61 7.61 5.23 2.50
C HIS A 61 8.53 4.02 2.65
N ASP A 62 8.85 3.63 3.90
CA ASP A 62 9.69 2.46 4.19
C ASP A 62 9.11 1.16 3.63
N ALA A 63 7.78 1.01 3.71
CA ALA A 63 7.08 -0.16 3.15
C ALA A 63 7.13 -0.16 1.62
N MET A 64 7.05 1.00 0.97
CA MET A 64 7.22 1.11 -0.49
C MET A 64 8.65 0.84 -0.94
N MET A 65 9.66 1.18 -0.13
CA MET A 65 11.07 0.91 -0.42
C MET A 65 11.43 -0.58 -0.24
N GLY A 66 10.96 -1.20 0.84
CA GLY A 66 11.27 -2.58 1.20
C GLY A 66 10.48 -3.66 0.45
N CYS A 67 9.33 -3.32 -0.15
CA CYS A 67 8.44 -4.32 -0.75
C CYS A 67 8.40 -4.27 -2.28
N THR A 68 7.99 -5.38 -2.91
CA THR A 68 7.50 -5.39 -4.31
C THR A 68 6.08 -5.88 -4.34
N LEU A 69 5.34 -5.55 -5.41
CA LEU A 69 3.93 -5.93 -5.53
C LEU A 69 3.72 -7.46 -5.44
N THR A 70 4.68 -8.24 -5.93
CA THR A 70 4.66 -9.71 -5.98
C THR A 70 5.65 -10.39 -5.04
N GLY A 71 6.52 -9.65 -4.33
CA GLY A 71 7.63 -10.22 -3.57
C GLY A 71 8.75 -10.80 -4.45
N GLN A 72 8.69 -10.63 -5.78
CA GLN A 72 9.71 -11.15 -6.69
C GLN A 72 10.87 -10.17 -6.86
N THR A 73 12.09 -10.71 -6.88
CA THR A 73 13.30 -9.99 -7.28
C THR A 73 13.36 -9.85 -8.81
N PRO A 74 13.88 -8.73 -9.34
CA PRO A 74 14.11 -8.60 -10.79
C PRO A 74 15.01 -9.74 -11.29
N ARG A 75 14.58 -10.44 -12.35
CA ARG A 75 15.29 -11.61 -12.93
C ARG A 75 16.73 -11.33 -13.38
N THR A 76 17.12 -10.07 -13.54
CA THR A 76 18.39 -9.64 -14.15
C THR A 76 19.49 -9.25 -13.16
N LYS A 77 19.27 -9.34 -11.84
CA LYS A 77 20.32 -9.05 -10.86
C LYS A 77 20.84 -10.33 -10.23
N ASP A 78 22.01 -10.77 -10.69
CA ASP A 78 22.80 -11.82 -10.06
C ASP A 78 23.15 -11.47 -8.60
N LYS A 79 23.01 -12.48 -7.74
CA LYS A 79 23.72 -12.68 -6.46
C LYS A 79 23.71 -11.50 -5.47
N LYS A 80 22.53 -11.24 -4.92
CA LYS A 80 22.30 -11.04 -3.47
C LYS A 80 20.78 -11.08 -3.29
N SER A 81 20.27 -12.16 -2.71
CA SER A 81 18.86 -12.32 -2.40
C SER A 81 18.48 -11.27 -1.35
N ALA A 82 18.16 -10.05 -1.80
CA ALA A 82 17.48 -9.09 -0.96
C ALA A 82 16.11 -9.69 -0.69
N VAL A 83 15.81 -9.99 0.57
CA VAL A 83 14.47 -10.44 0.98
C VAL A 83 13.51 -9.32 0.63
N VAL A 84 12.76 -9.49 -0.45
CA VAL A 84 11.75 -8.52 -0.86
C VAL A 84 10.43 -8.97 -0.29
N ASN A 85 9.93 -8.24 0.70
CA ASN A 85 8.63 -8.58 1.27
C ASN A 85 7.52 -8.32 0.24
N PRO A 86 6.58 -9.26 0.04
CA PRO A 86 5.42 -8.99 -0.79
C PRO A 86 4.58 -7.89 -0.14
N LEU A 87 4.10 -6.96 -0.97
CA LEU A 87 3.12 -5.97 -0.52
C LEU A 87 1.87 -6.71 -0.02
N ASP A 88 1.33 -6.25 1.11
CA ASP A 88 0.20 -6.88 1.78
C ASP A 88 -0.95 -7.16 0.81
N GLN A 89 -1.34 -8.44 0.72
CA GLN A 89 -2.30 -8.92 -0.27
C GLN A 89 -3.71 -8.37 -0.02
N GLN A 90 -4.07 -8.18 1.25
CA GLN A 90 -5.37 -7.65 1.66
C GLN A 90 -5.46 -6.14 1.33
N ALA A 91 -4.41 -5.38 1.63
CA ALA A 91 -4.29 -3.97 1.26
C ALA A 91 -4.32 -3.76 -0.26
N LYS A 92 -3.62 -4.61 -1.02
CA LYS A 92 -3.72 -4.64 -2.48
C LYS A 92 -5.13 -4.88 -2.98
N GLY A 93 -5.80 -5.91 -2.44
CA GLY A 93 -7.19 -6.23 -2.78
C GLY A 93 -8.10 -5.03 -2.54
N ALA A 94 -8.03 -4.45 -1.35
CA ALA A 94 -8.85 -3.30 -0.97
C ALA A 94 -8.64 -2.08 -1.86
N ILE A 95 -7.39 -1.74 -2.21
CA ILE A 95 -7.10 -0.60 -3.12
C ILE A 95 -7.75 -0.83 -4.48
N VAL A 96 -7.61 -2.04 -5.03
CA VAL A 96 -8.12 -2.35 -6.37
C VAL A 96 -9.65 -2.38 -6.37
N GLU A 97 -10.26 -3.03 -5.39
CA GLU A 97 -11.72 -3.07 -5.23
C GLU A 97 -12.29 -1.67 -5.06
N PHE A 98 -11.68 -0.85 -4.19
CA PHE A 98 -12.08 0.53 -4.00
C PHE A 98 -11.96 1.34 -5.29
N ALA A 99 -10.83 1.24 -6.00
CA ALA A 99 -10.62 1.99 -7.23
C ALA A 99 -11.58 1.60 -8.36
N MET A 100 -11.93 0.31 -8.46
CA MET A 100 -12.92 -0.18 -9.41
C MET A 100 -14.33 0.31 -9.03
N HIS A 101 -14.71 0.21 -7.76
CA HIS A 101 -16.01 0.66 -7.27
C HIS A 101 -16.21 2.17 -7.50
N THR A 102 -15.21 2.98 -7.12
CA THR A 102 -15.27 4.43 -7.34
C THR A 102 -15.34 4.77 -8.83
N ALA A 103 -14.67 4.01 -9.71
CA ALA A 103 -14.78 4.23 -11.14
C ALA A 103 -16.19 3.94 -11.68
N VAL A 104 -16.88 2.93 -11.14
CA VAL A 104 -18.30 2.66 -11.46
C VAL A 104 -19.18 3.83 -10.98
N GLU A 105 -19.05 4.24 -9.72
CA GLU A 105 -19.85 5.31 -9.12
C GLU A 105 -19.68 6.64 -9.87
N ARG A 106 -18.44 6.96 -10.25
CA ARG A 106 -18.09 8.21 -10.94
C ARG A 106 -18.15 8.13 -12.46
N LYS A 107 -18.58 7.00 -13.02
CA LYS A 107 -18.65 6.74 -14.47
C LYS A 107 -17.31 6.96 -15.18
N TRP A 108 -16.21 6.63 -14.52
CA TRP A 108 -14.88 6.67 -15.11
C TRP A 108 -14.61 5.41 -15.95
N PRO A 109 -13.62 5.45 -16.86
CA PRO A 109 -13.15 4.25 -17.53
C PRO A 109 -12.71 3.19 -16.52
N ILE A 110 -13.44 2.07 -16.50
CA ILE A 110 -13.12 0.91 -15.68
C ILE A 110 -12.01 0.15 -16.38
N GLN A 111 -10.87 0.01 -15.71
CA GLN A 111 -9.75 -0.76 -16.21
C GLN A 111 -9.75 -2.13 -15.55
N SER A 112 -9.21 -3.13 -16.25
CA SER A 112 -9.14 -4.48 -15.71
C SER A 112 -8.27 -4.52 -14.46
N ARG A 113 -8.60 -5.44 -13.55
CA ARG A 113 -7.83 -5.69 -12.33
C ARG A 113 -6.33 -5.83 -12.60
N GLN A 114 -5.98 -6.50 -13.69
CA GLN A 114 -4.58 -6.73 -14.10
C GLN A 114 -3.88 -5.43 -14.50
N ILE A 115 -4.55 -4.52 -15.20
CA ILE A 115 -3.99 -3.22 -15.58
C ILE A 115 -3.77 -2.37 -14.33
N ILE A 116 -4.73 -2.36 -13.40
CA ILE A 116 -4.60 -1.63 -12.13
C ILE A 116 -3.39 -2.15 -11.34
N LEU A 117 -3.23 -3.47 -11.23
CA LEU A 117 -2.07 -4.07 -10.57
C LEU A 117 -0.75 -3.73 -11.27
N LYS A 118 -0.72 -3.76 -12.61
CA LYS A 118 0.47 -3.39 -13.37
C LYS A 118 0.91 -1.96 -13.07
N GLU A 119 -0.03 -1.01 -13.13
CA GLU A 119 0.20 0.41 -12.84
C GLU A 119 0.64 0.66 -11.39
N MET A 120 0.07 -0.09 -10.44
CA MET A 120 0.54 -0.09 -9.05
C MET A 120 2.00 -0.55 -8.94
N SER A 121 2.39 -1.60 -9.66
CA SER A 121 3.78 -2.10 -9.68
C SER A 121 4.75 -1.09 -10.30
N GLU A 122 4.34 -0.43 -11.38
CA GLU A 122 5.14 0.61 -12.04
C GLU A 122 5.36 1.80 -11.10
N LYS A 123 4.30 2.24 -10.40
CA LYS A 123 4.40 3.32 -9.41
C LYS A 123 5.37 3.01 -8.28
N ILE A 124 5.37 1.78 -7.75
CA ILE A 124 6.36 1.35 -6.73
C ILE A 124 7.79 1.44 -7.31
N THR A 125 7.96 1.05 -8.57
CA THR A 125 9.27 1.07 -9.24
C THR A 125 9.75 2.50 -9.52
N GLU A 126 8.86 3.40 -9.90
CA GLU A 126 9.14 4.84 -10.00
C GLU A 126 9.55 5.42 -8.65
N TYR A 127 8.78 5.12 -7.59
CA TYR A 127 9.06 5.60 -6.24
C TYR A 127 10.48 5.22 -5.77
N LYS A 128 10.88 3.98 -6.00
CA LYS A 128 12.24 3.50 -5.70
C LYS A 128 13.30 4.23 -6.51
N ARG A 129 13.04 4.46 -7.80
CA ARG A 129 13.97 5.19 -8.70
C ARG A 129 14.16 6.64 -8.26
N ASP A 130 13.08 7.33 -7.89
CA ASP A 130 13.12 8.74 -7.51
C ASP A 130 13.80 8.94 -6.16
N ASN A 131 13.59 8.04 -5.19
CA ASN A 131 14.32 8.09 -3.92
C ASN A 131 15.82 7.85 -4.11
N MET A 132 16.20 6.87 -4.93
CA MET A 132 17.62 6.60 -5.23
C MET A 132 18.32 7.79 -5.90
N LYS A 133 17.59 8.62 -6.66
CA LYS A 133 18.11 9.88 -7.21
C LYS A 133 18.27 10.96 -6.15
N LYS A 134 17.30 11.10 -5.24
CA LYS A 134 17.35 12.08 -4.14
C LYS A 134 18.53 11.82 -3.21
N GLU A 135 18.75 10.57 -2.81
CA GLU A 135 19.88 10.18 -1.96
C GLU A 135 21.23 10.52 -2.61
N LYS A 136 21.37 10.30 -3.93
CA LYS A 136 22.61 10.63 -4.65
C LYS A 136 22.91 12.13 -4.73
N ILE A 137 21.88 12.95 -4.87
CA ILE A 137 22.02 14.42 -4.97
C ILE A 137 22.43 15.02 -3.61
N GLU A 138 21.98 14.43 -2.50
CA GLU A 138 22.28 14.91 -1.15
C GLU A 138 23.69 14.47 -0.68
N THR A 139 24.25 13.40 -1.24
CA THR A 139 25.60 12.91 -0.92
C THR A 139 26.74 13.50 -1.75
N SER A 140 26.47 14.36 -2.73
CA SER A 140 27.52 15.12 -3.43
C SER A 140 27.72 16.47 -2.72
N PRO A 141 28.78 16.64 -1.91
CA PRO A 141 29.11 17.97 -1.41
C PRO A 141 29.45 18.86 -2.61
N LYS A 142 28.84 20.04 -2.67
CA LYS A 142 29.29 21.12 -3.55
C LYS A 142 30.79 21.34 -3.28
N SER A 143 31.64 20.94 -4.22
CA SER A 143 33.02 21.44 -4.31
C SER A 143 33.02 22.89 -4.77
#